data_AF-A0A924ZBY0-F1
#
_entry.id   AF-A0A924ZBY0-F1
#
_cell.length_a   1.000
_cell.length_b   1.000
_cell.length_c   1.000
_cell.angle_alpha   90.00
_cell.angle_beta   90.00
_cell.angle_gamma   90.00
#
_symmetry.space_group_name_H-M   'P 1'
#
loop_
_entity.id
_entity.type
_entity.pdbx_description
1 polymer ?
#
loop_
_entity_poly.entity_id
_entity_poly.type
_entity_poly.pdbx_seq_one_letter_code
_entity_poly.pdbx_strand_id
1 'polypeptide(L)'
;DGRVVVYMGDDDYFEYVYRFVSDAKYDPANPASGKDILDAGTLSVAIYNADGTMTWTPLVHGLGPLTAENGFADQAEVLLKTRLAADALGATPMDRPEDMETNPVSGRVYAVMTKNKKMTAEKLNAPNTRPENFWGHIVEMIPPGGTGAGADHTADTYAWDLFVMAGNPKDPATGATFHPATTEDGWFVTPDNLTFDPKGRMFVATDGANDFDIPDGIYGVDTEGPARGLPKLLFTCPMGAEATGPCFTPDGTTLFISVQHPAEDSDMLANATTHWPDFNGKSVPRPAVVAIQRADGGEVAA
;
A
#
# COMPACT_ATOMS: atom_id res chain seq x y z
N ASP A 1 -10.05 -20.25 -5.39
CA ASP A 1 -10.18 -21.74 -5.47
C ASP A 1 -9.43 -22.49 -4.35
N GLY A 2 -8.95 -21.78 -3.31
CA GLY A 2 -8.20 -22.33 -2.18
C GLY A 2 -6.68 -22.14 -2.26
N ARG A 3 -6.13 -21.72 -3.41
CA ARG A 3 -4.73 -21.31 -3.53
C ARG A 3 -4.47 -20.00 -2.79
N VAL A 4 -3.24 -19.83 -2.30
CA VAL A 4 -2.77 -18.63 -1.62
C VAL A 4 -2.31 -17.62 -2.65
N VAL A 5 -2.65 -16.37 -2.44
CA VAL A 5 -2.20 -15.23 -3.25
C VAL A 5 -1.50 -14.25 -2.33
N VAL A 6 -0.32 -13.78 -2.75
CA VAL A 6 0.47 -12.78 -2.04
C VAL A 6 0.75 -11.63 -3.00
N TYR A 7 0.31 -10.42 -2.65
CA TYR A 7 0.63 -9.19 -3.39
C TYR A 7 1.84 -8.52 -2.75
N MET A 8 2.72 -7.94 -3.56
CA MET A 8 3.99 -7.35 -3.10
C MET A 8 4.31 -6.08 -3.89
N GLY A 9 4.62 -4.99 -3.20
CA GLY A 9 5.25 -3.81 -3.77
C GLY A 9 6.78 -3.92 -3.70
N ASP A 10 7.47 -3.32 -4.68
CA ASP A 10 8.91 -3.10 -4.64
C ASP A 10 9.18 -1.60 -4.53
N ASP A 11 9.47 -1.14 -3.31
CA ASP A 11 9.61 0.28 -2.99
C ASP A 11 10.93 0.87 -3.51
N ASP A 12 10.93 1.25 -4.78
CA ASP A 12 11.88 2.20 -5.36
C ASP A 12 11.19 2.91 -6.53
N TYR A 13 11.80 3.99 -7.02
CA TYR A 13 11.27 4.71 -8.15
C TYR A 13 11.27 3.85 -9.41
N PHE A 14 10.11 3.75 -10.07
CA PHE A 14 9.93 3.02 -11.32
C PHE A 14 10.04 1.50 -11.21
N GLU A 15 9.99 0.94 -10.00
CA GLU A 15 9.88 -0.51 -9.81
C GLU A 15 8.40 -0.94 -9.77
N TYR A 16 8.11 -2.15 -9.32
CA TYR A 16 6.95 -2.89 -9.79
C TYR A 16 6.03 -3.40 -8.69
N VAL A 17 4.80 -3.73 -9.10
CA VAL A 17 3.83 -4.48 -8.30
C VAL A 17 3.84 -5.93 -8.76
N TYR A 18 3.96 -6.85 -7.80
CA TYR A 18 4.05 -8.30 -8.02
C TYR A 18 2.89 -9.05 -7.35
N ARG A 19 2.64 -10.27 -7.84
CA ARG A 19 1.72 -11.23 -7.25
C ARG A 19 2.30 -12.64 -7.33
N PHE A 20 2.34 -13.34 -6.21
CA PHE A 20 2.60 -14.77 -6.15
C PHE A 20 1.28 -15.54 -5.99
N VAL A 21 1.11 -16.64 -6.73
CA VAL A 21 -0.01 -17.58 -6.57
C VAL A 21 0.56 -18.97 -6.33
N SER A 22 0.23 -19.59 -5.20
CA SER A 22 0.72 -20.93 -4.86
C SER A 22 0.17 -22.01 -5.78
N ASP A 23 0.92 -23.08 -6.03
CA ASP A 23 0.43 -24.25 -6.78
C ASP A 23 -0.59 -25.05 -5.95
N ALA A 24 -0.32 -25.17 -4.65
CA ALA A 24 -1.13 -25.91 -3.69
C ALA A 24 -2.21 -25.04 -3.04
N LYS A 25 -3.25 -25.69 -2.49
CA LYS A 25 -4.31 -25.05 -1.72
C LYS A 25 -3.98 -25.06 -0.23
N TYR A 26 -4.37 -24.00 0.46
CA TYR A 26 -4.35 -23.97 1.92
C TYR A 26 -5.61 -24.62 2.49
N ASP A 27 -5.45 -25.54 3.43
CA ASP A 27 -6.54 -26.17 4.17
C ASP A 27 -6.55 -25.68 5.62
N PRO A 28 -7.49 -24.79 6.02
CA PRO A 28 -7.61 -24.32 7.39
C PRO A 28 -7.86 -25.44 8.41
N ALA A 29 -8.40 -26.60 8.00
CA ALA A 29 -8.61 -27.75 8.87
C ALA A 29 -7.33 -28.57 9.08
N ASN A 30 -6.30 -28.35 8.26
CA ASN A 30 -4.98 -28.96 8.37
C ASN A 30 -3.88 -27.91 8.18
N PRO A 31 -3.56 -27.07 9.19
CA PRO A 31 -2.59 -25.98 9.05
C PRO A 31 -1.20 -26.41 8.55
N ALA A 32 -0.83 -27.68 8.72
CA ALA A 32 0.40 -28.24 8.17
C ALA A 32 0.45 -28.21 6.62
N SER A 33 -0.69 -28.08 5.94
CA SER A 33 -0.75 -27.84 4.48
C SER A 33 -0.09 -26.53 4.07
N GLY A 34 0.05 -25.57 5.00
CA GLY A 34 0.66 -24.27 4.75
C GLY A 34 2.18 -24.24 4.91
N LYS A 35 2.82 -25.32 5.40
CA LYS A 35 4.22 -25.30 5.84
C LYS A 35 5.20 -24.81 4.76
N ASP A 36 5.07 -25.36 3.55
CA ASP A 36 5.97 -25.09 2.41
C ASP A 36 5.16 -24.49 1.22
N ILE A 37 3.98 -23.91 1.49
CA ILE A 37 3.03 -23.50 0.43
C ILE A 37 3.55 -22.35 -0.45
N LEU A 38 4.52 -21.58 0.06
CA LEU A 38 5.16 -20.49 -0.66
C LEU A 38 6.39 -20.94 -1.47
N ASP A 39 6.83 -22.19 -1.35
CA ASP A 39 7.98 -22.72 -2.09
C ASP A 39 7.64 -23.09 -3.55
N ALA A 40 6.35 -23.28 -3.86
CA ALA A 40 5.87 -23.68 -5.18
C ALA A 40 4.67 -22.83 -5.62
N GLY A 41 4.84 -22.13 -6.73
CA GLY A 41 3.82 -21.26 -7.31
C GLY A 41 4.38 -20.43 -8.46
N THR A 42 3.57 -19.48 -8.92
CA THR A 42 3.94 -18.57 -10.00
C THR A 42 4.03 -17.14 -9.46
N LEU A 43 5.20 -16.53 -9.58
CA LEU A 43 5.38 -15.09 -9.40
C LEU A 43 5.05 -14.38 -10.72
N SER A 44 4.27 -13.32 -10.65
CA SER A 44 3.87 -12.49 -11.78
C SER A 44 4.10 -11.01 -11.46
N VAL A 45 4.25 -10.20 -12.51
CA VAL A 45 4.37 -8.74 -12.42
C VAL A 45 3.19 -8.06 -13.11
N ALA A 46 2.74 -6.92 -12.58
CA ALA A 46 1.59 -6.19 -13.11
C ALA A 46 1.92 -5.38 -14.37
N ILE A 47 1.00 -5.41 -15.33
CA ILE A 47 0.91 -4.45 -16.44
C ILE A 47 -0.45 -3.77 -16.36
N TYR A 48 -0.46 -2.45 -16.17
CA TYR A 48 -1.67 -1.62 -16.12
C TYR A 48 -1.95 -1.00 -17.49
N ASN A 49 -3.09 -1.34 -18.08
CA ASN A 49 -3.49 -0.82 -19.39
C ASN A 49 -4.36 0.43 -19.25
N ALA A 50 -4.26 1.34 -20.21
CA ALA A 50 -5.00 2.61 -20.22
C ALA A 50 -6.53 2.48 -20.36
N ASP A 51 -7.04 1.29 -20.67
CA ASP A 51 -8.48 1.00 -20.75
C ASP A 51 -9.08 0.57 -19.40
N GLY A 52 -8.31 0.62 -18.31
CA GLY A 52 -8.74 0.20 -16.98
C GLY A 52 -8.64 -1.31 -16.75
N THR A 53 -8.00 -2.06 -17.66
CA THR A 53 -7.64 -3.46 -17.42
C THR A 53 -6.19 -3.58 -16.95
N MET A 54 -5.89 -4.62 -16.18
CA MET A 54 -4.51 -4.97 -15.83
C MET A 54 -4.28 -6.46 -16.00
N THR A 55 -3.04 -6.84 -16.31
CA THR A 55 -2.65 -8.23 -16.51
C THR A 55 -1.50 -8.60 -15.58
N TRP A 56 -1.58 -9.79 -14.99
CA TRP A 56 -0.48 -10.42 -14.27
C TRP A 56 0.37 -11.23 -15.24
N THR A 57 1.54 -10.72 -15.59
CA THR A 57 2.47 -11.39 -16.51
C THR A 57 3.41 -12.32 -15.73
N PRO A 58 3.39 -13.65 -15.98
CA PRO A 58 4.19 -14.60 -15.22
C PRO A 58 5.68 -14.49 -15.49
N LEU A 59 6.48 -14.46 -14.42
CA LEU A 59 7.94 -14.43 -14.43
C LEU A 59 8.48 -15.87 -14.47
N VAL A 60 8.36 -16.51 -15.64
CA VAL A 60 8.72 -17.93 -15.84
C VAL A 60 9.82 -18.05 -16.89
N HIS A 61 10.90 -18.75 -16.56
CA HIS A 61 11.98 -19.05 -17.48
C HIS A 61 11.47 -19.85 -18.69
N GLY A 62 11.93 -19.49 -19.89
CA GLY A 62 11.47 -20.00 -21.17
C GLY A 62 10.25 -19.27 -21.74
N LEU A 63 9.65 -18.34 -20.99
CA LEU A 63 8.49 -17.58 -21.45
C LEU A 63 8.93 -16.19 -21.98
N GLY A 64 8.60 -15.92 -23.25
CA GLY A 64 8.92 -14.65 -23.89
C GLY A 64 10.43 -14.36 -23.88
N PRO A 65 10.89 -13.23 -23.34
CA PRO A 65 12.30 -12.87 -23.28
C PRO A 65 13.06 -13.53 -22.13
N LEU A 66 12.41 -14.27 -21.23
CA LEU A 66 13.05 -14.82 -20.04
C LEU A 66 13.79 -16.12 -20.34
N THR A 67 14.83 -16.06 -21.17
CA THR A 67 15.61 -17.24 -21.61
C THR A 67 17.10 -17.09 -21.31
N ALA A 68 17.83 -18.20 -21.40
CA ALA A 68 19.27 -18.23 -21.22
C ALA A 68 20.00 -17.29 -22.19
N GLU A 69 19.52 -17.18 -23.44
CA GLU A 69 20.08 -16.26 -24.45
C GLU A 69 19.97 -14.79 -24.04
N ASN A 70 18.96 -14.45 -23.23
CA ASN A 70 18.73 -13.10 -22.71
C ASN A 70 19.24 -12.92 -21.28
N GLY A 71 20.10 -13.83 -20.80
CA GLY A 71 20.78 -13.69 -19.51
C GLY A 71 20.00 -14.22 -18.29
N PHE A 72 19.03 -15.11 -18.52
CA PHE A 72 18.31 -15.85 -17.46
C PHE A 72 18.58 -17.35 -17.65
N ALA A 73 19.61 -17.90 -16.99
CA ALA A 73 20.03 -19.29 -17.22
C ALA A 73 18.96 -20.35 -16.86
N ASP A 74 18.13 -20.03 -15.86
CA ASP A 74 17.05 -20.88 -15.35
C ASP A 74 16.05 -20.04 -14.54
N GLN A 75 15.07 -20.71 -13.91
CA GLN A 75 14.07 -20.05 -13.07
C GLN A 75 14.67 -19.36 -11.84
N ALA A 76 15.78 -19.88 -11.28
CA ALA A 76 16.41 -19.26 -10.11
C ALA A 76 17.03 -17.90 -10.49
N GLU A 77 17.62 -17.79 -11.69
CA GLU A 77 18.08 -16.50 -12.18
C GLU A 77 16.93 -15.52 -12.45
N VAL A 78 15.77 -15.98 -12.94
CA VAL A 78 14.59 -15.11 -13.09
C VAL A 78 14.18 -14.53 -11.74
N LEU A 79 14.14 -15.34 -10.68
CA LEU A 79 13.78 -14.89 -9.33
C LEU A 79 14.87 -14.01 -8.69
N LEU A 80 16.14 -14.32 -8.89
CA LEU A 80 17.24 -13.50 -8.38
C LEU A 80 17.32 -12.14 -9.09
N LYS A 81 17.01 -12.11 -10.38
CA LYS A 81 17.03 -10.92 -11.25
C LYS A 81 15.61 -10.42 -11.53
N THR A 82 14.71 -10.50 -10.54
CA THR A 82 13.27 -10.24 -10.72
C THR A 82 12.97 -8.88 -11.36
N ARG A 83 13.68 -7.81 -10.98
CA ARG A 83 13.55 -6.47 -11.61
C ARG A 83 13.90 -6.51 -13.11
N LEU A 84 15.04 -7.11 -13.47
CA LEU A 84 15.45 -7.25 -14.88
C LEU A 84 14.50 -8.14 -15.69
N ALA A 85 13.93 -9.17 -15.06
CA ALA A 85 12.92 -10.00 -15.70
C ALA A 85 11.61 -9.22 -15.93
N ALA A 86 11.18 -8.40 -14.97
CA ALA A 86 10.04 -7.52 -15.10
C ALA A 86 10.24 -6.46 -16.21
N ASP A 87 11.42 -5.83 -16.27
CA ASP A 87 11.83 -4.93 -17.35
C ASP A 87 11.66 -5.60 -18.72
N ALA A 88 12.22 -6.81 -18.86
CA ALA A 88 12.19 -7.56 -20.11
C ALA A 88 10.76 -7.88 -20.57
N LEU A 89 9.85 -8.11 -19.63
CA LEU A 89 8.43 -8.37 -19.88
C LEU A 89 7.59 -7.10 -20.13
N GLY A 90 8.17 -5.91 -19.99
CA GLY A 90 7.44 -4.65 -20.15
C GLY A 90 6.44 -4.40 -19.01
N ALA A 91 6.78 -4.80 -17.79
CA ALA A 91 6.03 -4.45 -16.59
C ALA A 91 5.80 -2.93 -16.50
N THR A 92 4.71 -2.49 -15.86
CA THR A 92 4.44 -1.06 -15.69
C THR A 92 5.28 -0.49 -14.56
N PRO A 93 6.19 0.46 -14.81
CA PRO A 93 6.95 1.14 -13.76
C PRO A 93 6.02 1.99 -12.88
N MET A 94 6.20 1.94 -11.56
CA MET A 94 5.28 2.53 -10.58
C MET A 94 5.94 3.62 -9.71
N ASP A 95 5.10 4.45 -9.09
CA ASP A 95 5.52 5.52 -8.18
C ASP A 95 5.75 5.02 -6.75
N ARG A 96 6.82 4.23 -6.54
CA ARG A 96 7.21 3.65 -5.24
C ARG A 96 6.07 2.84 -4.60
N PRO A 97 5.80 1.61 -5.09
CA PRO A 97 4.88 0.69 -4.45
C PRO A 97 5.32 0.35 -3.02
N GLU A 98 4.52 0.70 -2.03
CA GLU A 98 4.76 0.31 -0.64
C GLU A 98 3.78 -0.78 -0.22
N ASP A 99 2.82 -0.46 0.65
CA ASP A 99 1.91 -1.46 1.18
C ASP A 99 0.77 -1.83 0.22
N MET A 100 0.25 -3.04 0.40
CA MET A 100 -0.84 -3.59 -0.37
C MET A 100 -1.74 -4.45 0.50
N GLU A 101 -3.03 -4.14 0.56
CA GLU A 101 -3.99 -4.95 1.31
C GLU A 101 -5.25 -5.29 0.53
N THR A 102 -5.83 -6.42 0.89
CA THR A 102 -7.15 -6.86 0.41
C THR A 102 -8.25 -6.36 1.34
N ASN A 103 -9.24 -5.68 0.78
CA ASN A 103 -10.42 -5.29 1.53
C ASN A 103 -11.26 -6.52 1.89
N PRO A 104 -11.52 -6.79 3.18
CA PRO A 104 -12.18 -8.03 3.63
C PRO A 104 -13.67 -8.08 3.26
N VAL A 105 -14.27 -6.94 2.88
CA VAL A 105 -15.70 -6.85 2.51
C VAL A 105 -15.86 -6.87 0.99
N SER A 106 -15.12 -6.03 0.27
CA SER A 106 -15.27 -5.90 -1.18
C SER A 106 -14.42 -6.90 -1.97
N GLY A 107 -13.33 -7.43 -1.41
CA GLY A 107 -12.38 -8.30 -2.11
C GLY A 107 -11.45 -7.56 -3.08
N ARG A 108 -11.54 -6.22 -3.14
CA ARG A 108 -10.62 -5.39 -3.93
C ARG A 108 -9.26 -5.30 -3.24
N VAL A 109 -8.21 -5.09 -4.02
CA VAL A 109 -6.84 -4.91 -3.52
C VAL A 109 -6.48 -3.44 -3.69
N TYR A 110 -5.87 -2.83 -2.68
CA TYR A 110 -5.42 -1.44 -2.75
C TYR A 110 -3.91 -1.42 -2.60
N ALA A 111 -3.23 -0.75 -3.52
CA ALA A 111 -1.78 -0.63 -3.55
C ALA A 111 -1.39 0.84 -3.39
N VAL A 112 -0.50 1.09 -2.46
CA VAL A 112 -0.02 2.43 -2.16
C VAL A 112 1.17 2.79 -3.05
N MET A 113 1.12 3.99 -3.61
CA MET A 113 2.20 4.59 -4.40
C MET A 113 2.64 5.88 -3.69
N THR A 114 3.66 5.79 -2.84
CA THR A 114 3.95 6.84 -1.84
C THR A 114 4.37 8.17 -2.45
N LYS A 115 5.28 8.17 -3.43
CA LYS A 115 5.71 9.35 -4.21
C LYS A 115 6.73 8.97 -5.27
N ASN A 116 6.82 9.76 -6.33
CA ASN A 116 7.89 9.70 -7.33
C ASN A 116 8.34 11.09 -7.81
N LYS A 117 9.23 11.72 -7.04
CA LYS A 117 9.86 12.99 -7.44
C LYS A 117 10.75 12.89 -8.68
N LYS A 118 11.09 11.68 -9.14
CA LYS A 118 11.88 11.46 -10.36
C LYS A 118 11.01 11.33 -11.61
N MET A 119 9.68 11.29 -11.47
CA MET A 119 8.74 11.17 -12.58
C MET A 119 8.84 12.38 -13.52
N THR A 120 8.89 12.13 -14.83
CA THR A 120 8.93 13.17 -15.86
C THR A 120 7.74 13.02 -16.81
N ALA A 121 7.44 14.06 -17.58
CA ALA A 121 6.31 14.06 -18.51
C ALA A 121 6.39 12.92 -19.55
N GLU A 122 7.61 12.51 -19.94
CA GLU A 122 7.87 11.46 -20.92
C GLU A 122 7.73 10.04 -20.34
N LYS A 123 7.78 9.91 -19.01
CA LYS A 123 7.69 8.63 -18.30
C LYS A 123 6.30 8.35 -17.73
N LEU A 124 5.36 9.29 -17.87
CA LEU A 124 3.98 9.09 -17.46
C LEU A 124 3.40 7.85 -18.13
N ASN A 125 2.59 7.13 -17.37
CA ASN A 125 1.86 5.97 -17.83
C ASN A 125 0.45 6.00 -17.24
N ALA A 126 -0.35 4.96 -17.47
CA ALA A 126 -1.76 4.98 -17.09
C ALA A 126 -1.99 5.19 -15.57
N PRO A 127 -1.35 4.44 -14.66
CA PRO A 127 -1.50 4.68 -13.22
C PRO A 127 -0.70 5.88 -12.71
N ASN A 128 0.43 6.24 -13.33
CA ASN A 128 1.30 7.32 -12.84
C ASN A 128 1.14 8.57 -13.73
N THR A 129 0.21 9.43 -13.33
CA THR A 129 -0.33 10.53 -14.17
C THR A 129 0.26 11.90 -13.87
N ARG A 130 1.14 12.04 -12.86
CA ARG A 130 1.72 13.32 -12.45
C ARG A 130 3.24 13.34 -12.63
N PRO A 131 3.81 14.35 -13.32
CA PRO A 131 5.25 14.60 -13.25
C PRO A 131 5.62 15.07 -11.85
N GLU A 132 6.84 14.76 -11.41
CA GLU A 132 7.35 15.11 -10.08
C GLU A 132 6.32 14.83 -8.99
N ASN A 133 5.77 13.61 -8.96
CA ASN A 133 4.72 13.23 -8.02
C ASN A 133 5.26 13.27 -6.58
N PHE A 134 5.07 14.38 -5.86
CA PHE A 134 5.49 14.49 -4.46
C PHE A 134 4.46 13.96 -3.46
N TRP A 135 3.21 13.79 -3.89
CA TRP A 135 2.07 13.60 -2.97
C TRP A 135 1.59 12.16 -2.86
N GLY A 136 1.87 11.31 -3.84
CA GLY A 136 1.43 9.91 -3.83
C GLY A 136 -0.03 9.68 -4.21
N HIS A 137 -0.39 8.41 -4.40
CA HIS A 137 -1.73 7.98 -4.77
C HIS A 137 -1.98 6.52 -4.35
N ILE A 138 -3.24 6.09 -4.44
CA ILE A 138 -3.64 4.71 -4.15
C ILE A 138 -4.31 4.13 -5.39
N VAL A 139 -3.79 3.00 -5.87
CA VAL A 139 -4.34 2.22 -6.98
C VAL A 139 -5.31 1.18 -6.40
N GLU A 140 -6.52 1.09 -6.96
CA GLU A 140 -7.48 0.04 -6.66
C GLU A 140 -7.45 -1.01 -7.78
N MET A 141 -7.20 -2.26 -7.41
CA MET A 141 -7.28 -3.41 -8.30
C MET A 141 -8.51 -4.26 -7.97
N ILE A 142 -9.25 -4.64 -9.00
CA ILE A 142 -10.57 -5.26 -8.91
C ILE A 142 -10.50 -6.65 -9.56
N PRO A 143 -10.21 -7.71 -8.78
CA PRO A 143 -10.29 -9.08 -9.27
C PRO A 143 -11.71 -9.42 -9.76
N PRO A 144 -11.85 -10.31 -10.76
CA PRO A 144 -13.15 -10.78 -11.22
C PRO A 144 -13.78 -11.74 -10.18
N GLY A 145 -14.92 -12.35 -10.51
CA GLY A 145 -15.48 -13.45 -9.70
C GLY A 145 -16.50 -13.03 -8.63
N GLY A 146 -16.56 -11.76 -8.24
CA GLY A 146 -17.57 -11.24 -7.32
C GLY A 146 -16.98 -10.28 -6.30
N THR A 147 -17.60 -10.22 -5.11
CA THR A 147 -17.13 -9.40 -3.97
C THR A 147 -16.73 -10.27 -2.79
N GLY A 148 -15.92 -9.71 -1.89
CA GLY A 148 -15.44 -10.37 -0.68
C GLY A 148 -14.77 -11.70 -0.99
N ALA A 149 -15.18 -12.77 -0.29
CA ALA A 149 -14.66 -14.12 -0.52
C ALA A 149 -14.96 -14.70 -1.92
N GLY A 150 -15.84 -14.06 -2.71
CA GLY A 150 -16.11 -14.45 -4.10
C GLY A 150 -15.12 -13.90 -5.12
N ALA A 151 -14.29 -12.92 -4.75
CA ALA A 151 -13.25 -12.37 -5.60
C ALA A 151 -12.23 -13.45 -6.01
N ASP A 152 -11.95 -13.57 -7.30
CA ASP A 152 -10.96 -14.49 -7.85
C ASP A 152 -9.60 -13.82 -7.94
N HIS A 153 -8.86 -13.88 -6.85
CA HIS A 153 -7.49 -13.38 -6.75
C HIS A 153 -6.47 -14.20 -7.57
N THR A 154 -6.89 -15.27 -8.23
CA THR A 154 -6.01 -16.09 -9.08
C THR A 154 -6.12 -15.77 -10.56
N ALA A 155 -7.10 -14.96 -10.97
CA ALA A 155 -7.33 -14.60 -12.36
C ALA A 155 -6.15 -13.79 -12.94
N ASP A 156 -5.82 -14.02 -14.20
CA ASP A 156 -4.68 -13.33 -14.85
C ASP A 156 -4.97 -11.88 -15.21
N THR A 157 -6.25 -11.48 -15.25
CA THR A 157 -6.67 -10.12 -15.63
C THR A 157 -7.63 -9.56 -14.61
N TYR A 158 -7.36 -8.34 -14.14
CA TYR A 158 -8.25 -7.55 -13.27
C TYR A 158 -8.71 -6.29 -14.01
N ALA A 159 -9.75 -5.65 -13.47
CA ALA A 159 -9.94 -4.22 -13.71
C ALA A 159 -9.13 -3.41 -12.68
N TRP A 160 -8.84 -2.14 -12.94
CA TRP A 160 -8.19 -1.24 -11.99
C TRP A 160 -8.65 0.21 -12.19
N ASP A 161 -8.47 1.02 -11.16
CA ASP A 161 -8.71 2.46 -11.17
C ASP A 161 -7.79 3.20 -10.17
N LEU A 162 -7.69 4.52 -10.28
CA LEU A 162 -7.05 5.37 -9.28
C LEU A 162 -8.09 5.69 -8.19
N PHE A 163 -7.92 5.08 -7.01
CA PHE A 163 -8.85 5.29 -5.90
C PHE A 163 -8.81 6.74 -5.40
N VAL A 164 -7.61 7.21 -5.10
CA VAL A 164 -7.35 8.57 -4.61
C VAL A 164 -5.99 9.03 -5.12
N MET A 165 -5.97 10.21 -5.72
CA MET A 165 -4.76 11.03 -5.89
C MET A 165 -4.63 11.91 -4.66
N ALA A 166 -3.57 11.74 -3.87
CA ALA A 166 -3.35 12.48 -2.64
C ALA A 166 -2.77 13.88 -2.94
N GLY A 167 -2.85 14.81 -1.97
CA GLY A 167 -2.49 16.21 -2.18
C GLY A 167 -3.51 17.20 -1.61
N ASN A 168 -3.13 18.47 -1.50
CA ASN A 168 -4.03 19.52 -1.05
C ASN A 168 -5.15 19.78 -2.08
N PRO A 169 -6.42 19.47 -1.76
CA PRO A 169 -7.54 19.62 -2.70
C PRO A 169 -7.88 21.08 -3.04
N LYS A 170 -7.37 22.06 -2.26
CA LYS A 170 -7.52 23.49 -2.57
C LYS A 170 -6.47 23.98 -3.57
N ASP A 171 -5.40 23.22 -3.79
CA ASP A 171 -4.37 23.53 -4.78
C ASP A 171 -4.61 22.69 -6.04
N PRO A 172 -5.07 23.30 -7.15
CA PRO A 172 -5.33 22.58 -8.40
C PRO A 172 -4.08 21.96 -9.01
N ALA A 173 -2.87 22.41 -8.64
CA ALA A 173 -1.62 21.83 -9.13
C ALA A 173 -1.40 20.40 -8.60
N THR A 174 -2.00 20.04 -7.46
CA THR A 174 -1.88 18.70 -6.88
C THR A 174 -2.71 17.67 -7.65
N GLY A 175 -3.80 18.10 -8.30
CA GLY A 175 -4.74 17.21 -8.96
C GLY A 175 -5.41 16.20 -8.01
N ALA A 176 -5.51 16.52 -6.71
CA ALA A 176 -6.06 15.61 -5.71
C ALA A 176 -7.53 15.22 -6.00
N THR A 177 -7.90 13.96 -5.78
CA THR A 177 -9.22 13.41 -6.14
C THR A 177 -10.02 12.89 -4.95
N PHE A 178 -9.79 13.46 -3.76
CA PHE A 178 -10.60 13.15 -2.59
C PHE A 178 -12.09 13.50 -2.79
N HIS A 179 -12.96 12.92 -1.96
CA HIS A 179 -14.37 13.23 -1.94
C HIS A 179 -14.61 14.75 -1.70
N PRO A 180 -15.61 15.39 -2.34
CA PRO A 180 -15.83 16.84 -2.24
C PRO A 180 -16.11 17.37 -0.83
N ALA A 181 -16.54 16.51 0.09
CA ALA A 181 -16.77 16.87 1.50
C ALA A 181 -15.51 16.80 2.39
N THR A 182 -14.33 16.58 1.80
CA THR A 182 -13.06 16.55 2.54
C THR A 182 -12.80 17.88 3.23
N THR A 183 -12.50 17.83 4.52
CA THR A 183 -12.25 19.01 5.35
C THR A 183 -10.83 19.54 5.16
N GLU A 184 -10.56 20.74 5.67
CA GLU A 184 -9.24 21.36 5.63
C GLU A 184 -8.13 20.50 6.25
N ASP A 185 -8.44 19.79 7.34
CA ASP A 185 -7.49 18.89 8.01
C ASP A 185 -7.74 17.40 7.68
N GLY A 186 -8.59 17.11 6.68
CA GLY A 186 -9.07 15.76 6.40
C GLY A 186 -8.26 15.00 5.36
N TRP A 187 -7.51 15.69 4.50
CA TRP A 187 -6.73 15.11 3.41
C TRP A 187 -5.31 14.74 3.87
N PHE A 188 -4.64 13.93 3.05
CA PHE A 188 -3.28 13.47 3.31
C PHE A 188 -2.41 13.54 2.05
N VAL A 189 -1.11 13.32 2.26
CA VAL A 189 -0.05 13.16 1.26
C VAL A 189 0.82 11.97 1.68
N THR A 190 1.64 11.49 0.75
CA THR A 190 2.64 10.43 0.97
C THR A 190 2.09 9.24 1.76
N PRO A 191 0.99 8.62 1.28
CA PRO A 191 0.50 7.37 1.88
C PRO A 191 1.60 6.31 1.80
N ASP A 192 1.71 5.46 2.81
CA ASP A 192 2.67 4.34 2.88
C ASP A 192 1.94 3.04 3.19
N ASN A 193 1.53 2.84 4.45
CA ASN A 193 0.80 1.64 4.88
C ASN A 193 -0.71 1.81 4.82
N LEU A 194 -1.43 0.70 4.75
CA LEU A 194 -2.87 0.71 4.96
C LEU A 194 -3.37 -0.55 5.69
N THR A 195 -4.56 -0.46 6.25
CA THR A 195 -5.31 -1.61 6.79
C THR A 195 -6.79 -1.38 6.56
N PHE A 196 -7.59 -2.42 6.76
CA PHE A 196 -9.05 -2.31 6.80
C PHE A 196 -9.58 -2.59 8.20
N ASP A 197 -10.64 -1.88 8.57
CA ASP A 197 -11.49 -2.33 9.67
C ASP A 197 -12.39 -3.50 9.23
N PRO A 198 -13.08 -4.18 10.17
CA PRO A 198 -13.98 -5.28 9.82
C PRO A 198 -15.16 -4.91 8.91
N LYS A 199 -15.42 -3.61 8.69
CA LYS A 199 -16.48 -3.09 7.81
C LYS A 199 -15.94 -2.67 6.43
N GLY A 200 -14.64 -2.85 6.17
CA GLY A 200 -14.02 -2.55 4.89
C GLY A 200 -13.70 -1.07 4.69
N ARG A 201 -13.68 -0.26 5.75
CA ARG A 201 -13.12 1.11 5.68
C ARG A 201 -11.61 1.04 5.72
N MET A 202 -10.97 1.79 4.82
CA MET A 202 -9.52 1.85 4.72
C MET A 202 -8.97 2.78 5.79
N PHE A 203 -7.82 2.46 6.36
CA PHE A 203 -7.05 3.33 7.23
C PHE A 203 -5.67 3.46 6.62
N VAL A 204 -5.31 4.66 6.23
CA VAL A 204 -4.05 4.99 5.54
C VAL A 204 -3.09 5.60 6.55
N ALA A 205 -1.89 5.06 6.62
CA ALA A 205 -0.75 5.63 7.31
C ALA A 205 0.11 6.43 6.34
N THR A 206 0.75 7.50 6.80
CA THR A 206 1.60 8.35 5.97
C THR A 206 3.05 8.35 6.47
N ASP A 207 3.97 8.41 5.52
CA ASP A 207 5.40 8.66 5.73
C ASP A 207 5.87 9.80 4.81
N GLY A 208 6.30 10.90 5.40
CA GLY A 208 6.87 12.05 4.70
C GLY A 208 5.89 13.19 4.49
N ALA A 209 4.74 13.19 5.18
CA ALA A 209 3.84 14.34 5.20
C ALA A 209 4.50 15.56 5.87
N ASN A 210 5.49 15.30 6.73
CA ASN A 210 6.31 16.34 7.38
C ASN A 210 7.00 17.26 6.36
N ASP A 211 7.31 16.80 5.15
CA ASP A 211 7.85 17.61 4.03
C ASP A 211 6.90 18.76 3.61
N PHE A 212 5.64 18.69 4.03
CA PHE A 212 4.56 19.63 3.68
C PHE A 212 4.01 20.39 4.90
N ASP A 213 4.75 20.41 6.01
CA ASP A 213 4.30 20.98 7.30
C ASP A 213 3.01 20.31 7.84
N ILE A 214 2.81 19.03 7.52
CA ILE A 214 1.68 18.22 7.99
C ILE A 214 2.27 17.09 8.85
N PRO A 215 1.79 16.86 10.08
CA PRO A 215 2.24 15.70 10.83
C PRO A 215 1.80 14.42 10.13
N ASP A 216 2.70 13.45 10.01
CA ASP A 216 2.31 12.11 9.58
C ASP A 216 1.25 11.51 10.52
N GLY A 217 0.41 10.62 10.01
CA GLY A 217 -0.77 10.22 10.75
C GLY A 217 -1.55 9.07 10.15
N ILE A 218 -2.75 8.87 10.70
CA ILE A 218 -3.70 7.85 10.26
C ILE A 218 -5.00 8.50 9.82
N TYR A 219 -5.45 8.14 8.62
CA TYR A 219 -6.65 8.66 7.99
C TYR A 219 -7.62 7.53 7.67
N GLY A 220 -8.84 7.60 8.20
CA GLY A 220 -9.91 6.69 7.83
C GLY A 220 -10.59 7.14 6.53
N VAL A 221 -10.75 6.25 5.56
CA VAL A 221 -11.31 6.52 4.22
C VAL A 221 -12.38 5.50 3.88
N ASP A 222 -13.59 5.98 3.55
CA ASP A 222 -14.65 5.10 3.05
C ASP A 222 -14.29 4.59 1.65
N THR A 223 -14.36 3.27 1.45
CA THR A 223 -14.06 2.64 0.17
C THR A 223 -15.28 2.49 -0.72
N GLU A 224 -16.50 2.56 -0.19
CA GLU A 224 -17.73 2.39 -0.97
C GLU A 224 -18.83 3.37 -0.51
N GLY A 225 -19.91 3.44 -1.29
CA GLY A 225 -21.08 4.24 -0.96
C GLY A 225 -20.90 5.75 -1.18
N PRO A 226 -21.86 6.57 -0.69
CA PRO A 226 -21.89 8.01 -0.95
C PRO A 226 -20.70 8.79 -0.40
N ALA A 227 -19.97 8.23 0.57
CA ALA A 227 -18.78 8.84 1.15
C ALA A 227 -17.48 8.29 0.56
N ARG A 228 -17.53 7.47 -0.50
CA ARG A 228 -16.33 6.87 -1.11
C ARG A 228 -15.26 7.94 -1.38
N GLY A 229 -14.05 7.68 -0.90
CA GLY A 229 -12.91 8.58 -1.02
C GLY A 229 -12.93 9.77 -0.06
N LEU A 230 -13.78 9.77 0.98
CA LEU A 230 -13.80 10.79 2.04
C LEU A 230 -12.83 10.40 3.16
N PRO A 231 -11.65 11.03 3.25
CA PRO A 231 -10.74 10.82 4.34
C PRO A 231 -11.13 11.63 5.58
N LYS A 232 -10.81 11.09 6.74
CA LYS A 232 -10.88 11.76 8.04
C LYS A 232 -9.64 11.44 8.84
N LEU A 233 -8.95 12.48 9.29
CA LEU A 233 -7.82 12.35 10.21
C LEU A 233 -8.27 11.74 11.54
N LEU A 234 -7.59 10.70 11.98
CA LEU A 234 -7.84 9.99 13.24
C LEU A 234 -6.72 10.22 14.26
N PHE A 235 -5.47 10.21 13.81
CA PHE A 235 -4.30 10.27 14.67
C PHE A 235 -3.16 11.01 13.96
N THR A 236 -2.39 11.78 14.73
CA THR A 236 -1.16 12.43 14.26
C THR A 236 0.02 11.97 15.11
N CYS A 237 1.14 11.72 14.45
CA CYS A 237 2.39 11.33 15.04
C CYS A 237 3.05 12.48 15.83
N PRO A 238 3.93 12.16 16.79
CA PRO A 238 4.85 13.14 17.35
C PRO A 238 5.83 13.65 16.27
N MET A 239 6.49 14.77 16.54
CA MET A 239 7.43 15.38 15.60
C MET A 239 8.53 14.40 15.14
N GLY A 240 8.81 14.42 13.83
CA GLY A 240 9.83 13.60 13.19
C GLY A 240 9.53 12.10 13.21
N ALA A 241 8.30 11.69 13.47
CA ALA A 241 7.85 10.30 13.33
C ALA A 241 6.92 10.16 12.13
N GLU A 242 6.85 8.95 11.61
CA GLU A 242 5.80 8.45 10.72
C GLU A 242 4.84 7.50 11.46
N ALA A 243 3.69 7.24 10.86
CA ALA A 243 2.80 6.17 11.30
C ALA A 243 3.04 4.94 10.41
N THR A 244 3.20 3.75 11.01
CA THR A 244 3.42 2.50 10.26
C THR A 244 2.75 1.31 10.93
N GLY A 245 2.54 0.24 10.16
CA GLY A 245 1.99 -1.04 10.61
C GLY A 245 0.63 -0.94 11.33
N PRO A 246 -0.38 -0.28 10.74
CA PRO A 246 -1.71 -0.21 11.35
C PRO A 246 -2.39 -1.59 11.33
N CYS A 247 -3.04 -1.99 12.42
CA CYS A 247 -3.73 -3.28 12.52
C CYS A 247 -4.94 -3.21 13.44
N PHE A 248 -6.08 -3.76 13.01
CA PHE A 248 -7.29 -3.84 13.82
C PHE A 248 -7.41 -5.14 14.61
N THR A 249 -8.00 -5.05 15.80
CA THR A 249 -8.59 -6.24 16.43
C THR A 249 -9.74 -6.78 15.56
N PRO A 250 -10.03 -8.10 15.59
CA PRO A 250 -11.10 -8.68 14.77
C PRO A 250 -12.49 -8.08 15.01
N ASP A 251 -12.74 -7.51 16.20
CA ASP A 251 -13.99 -6.84 16.55
C ASP A 251 -14.02 -5.34 16.21
N GLY A 252 -12.93 -4.79 15.68
CA GLY A 252 -12.80 -3.38 15.29
C GLY A 252 -12.76 -2.37 16.44
N THR A 253 -12.66 -2.84 17.70
CA THR A 253 -12.69 -1.97 18.88
C THR A 253 -11.34 -1.34 19.22
N THR A 254 -10.25 -1.90 18.68
CA THR A 254 -8.89 -1.40 18.88
C THR A 254 -8.15 -1.32 17.55
N LEU A 255 -7.54 -0.17 17.29
CA LEU A 255 -6.56 0.03 16.22
C LEU A 255 -5.18 0.13 16.85
N PHE A 256 -4.26 -0.76 16.49
CA PHE A 256 -2.85 -0.66 16.82
C PHE A 256 -2.11 0.07 15.71
N ILE A 257 -1.22 1.00 16.07
CA ILE A 257 -0.34 1.72 15.13
C ILE A 257 1.06 1.75 15.74
N SER A 258 2.09 1.63 14.91
CA SER A 258 3.47 1.89 15.32
C SER A 258 3.82 3.34 14.98
N VAL A 259 4.31 4.07 15.98
CA VAL A 259 4.97 5.36 15.77
C VAL A 259 6.45 5.08 15.53
N GLN A 260 6.91 5.25 14.29
CA GLN A 260 8.31 4.99 13.91
C GLN A 260 9.20 6.20 14.20
N HIS A 261 10.46 5.93 14.56
CA HIS A 261 11.57 6.90 14.70
C HIS A 261 11.22 8.32 15.18
N PRO A 262 10.51 8.51 16.32
CA PRO A 262 10.21 9.85 16.81
C PRO A 262 11.48 10.67 17.01
N ALA A 263 11.40 11.94 16.62
CA ALA A 263 12.50 12.90 16.64
C ALA A 263 13.61 12.64 15.59
N GLU A 264 13.33 11.99 14.45
CA GLU A 264 14.29 11.75 13.37
C GLU A 264 15.10 13.00 12.98
N ASP A 265 14.44 14.15 12.86
CA ASP A 265 15.05 15.41 12.43
C ASP A 265 16.00 16.04 13.48
N SER A 266 16.18 15.40 14.63
CA SER A 266 17.07 15.90 15.68
C SER A 266 18.53 15.64 15.32
N ASP A 267 19.36 16.67 15.43
CA ASP A 267 20.80 16.56 15.16
C ASP A 267 21.51 15.62 16.14
N MET A 268 21.09 15.63 17.41
CA MET A 268 21.61 14.79 18.48
C MET A 268 20.49 14.41 19.46
N LEU A 269 20.62 13.26 20.12
CA LEU A 269 19.68 12.82 21.17
C LEU A 269 19.53 13.82 22.32
N ALA A 270 20.55 14.63 22.61
CA ALA A 270 20.51 15.65 23.65
C ALA A 270 19.57 16.83 23.30
N ASN A 271 19.29 17.03 22.01
CA ASN A 271 18.45 18.09 21.47
C ASN A 271 17.20 17.50 20.79
N ALA A 272 16.76 16.32 21.24
CA ALA A 272 15.61 15.65 20.65
C ALA A 272 14.39 16.59 20.56
N THR A 273 13.79 16.70 19.39
CA THR A 273 12.62 17.57 19.16
C THR A 273 11.41 17.13 19.98
N THR A 274 11.29 15.83 20.25
CA THR A 274 10.28 15.25 21.15
C THR A 274 10.93 14.33 22.18
N HIS A 275 10.19 13.95 23.22
CA HIS A 275 10.57 12.90 24.19
C HIS A 275 9.48 11.83 24.27
N TRP A 276 8.86 11.54 23.12
CA TRP A 276 7.83 10.51 22.99
C TRP A 276 8.33 9.13 23.46
N PRO A 277 7.49 8.32 24.14
CA PRO A 277 6.11 8.61 24.54
C PRO A 277 5.97 9.25 25.93
N ASP A 278 7.07 9.43 26.67
CA ASP A 278 7.04 9.83 28.09
C ASP A 278 6.85 11.34 28.30
N PHE A 279 7.27 12.17 27.33
CA PHE A 279 7.21 13.64 27.37
C PHE A 279 7.86 14.28 28.61
N ASN A 280 8.84 13.63 29.21
CA ASN A 280 9.43 14.05 30.49
C ASN A 280 10.69 14.93 30.35
N GLY A 281 11.07 15.31 29.13
CA GLY A 281 12.25 16.16 28.85
C GLY A 281 13.60 15.48 29.07
N LYS A 282 13.62 14.17 29.32
CA LYS A 282 14.83 13.43 29.75
C LYS A 282 14.99 12.08 29.06
N SER A 283 13.89 11.37 28.83
CA SER A 283 13.86 10.09 28.13
C SER A 283 14.31 10.29 26.69
N VAL A 284 15.12 9.36 26.20
CA VAL A 284 15.40 9.26 24.77
C VAL A 284 14.08 8.93 24.05
N PRO A 285 13.80 9.53 22.88
CA PRO A 285 12.64 9.17 22.06
C PRO A 285 12.65 7.68 21.74
N ARG A 286 11.48 7.04 21.80
CA ARG A 286 11.35 5.60 21.58
C ARG A 286 10.21 5.31 20.62
N PRO A 287 10.45 4.57 19.52
CA PRO A 287 9.37 3.98 18.76
C PRO A 287 8.43 3.20 19.69
N ALA A 288 7.13 3.30 19.45
CA ALA A 288 6.12 2.70 20.31
C ALA A 288 4.92 2.24 19.51
N VAL A 289 4.34 1.11 19.93
CA VAL A 289 3.02 0.70 19.46
C VAL A 289 1.97 1.36 20.37
N VAL A 290 1.03 2.07 19.76
CA VAL A 290 -0.12 2.67 20.43
C VAL A 290 -1.38 1.84 20.18
N ALA A 291 -2.25 1.76 21.18
CA ALA A 291 -3.58 1.17 21.05
C ALA A 291 -4.62 2.30 21.10
N ILE A 292 -5.31 2.52 19.99
CA ILE A 292 -6.38 3.50 19.87
C ILE A 292 -7.71 2.79 20.10
N GLN A 293 -8.45 3.27 21.11
CA GLN A 293 -9.74 2.73 21.52
C GLN A 293 -10.69 3.88 21.79
N ARG A 294 -11.99 3.67 21.56
CA ARG A 294 -13.00 4.61 22.03
C ARG A 294 -13.23 4.43 23.53
N ALA A 295 -13.44 5.54 24.22
CA ALA A 295 -13.72 5.53 25.66
C ALA A 295 -15.03 4.81 26.02
N ASP A 296 -15.98 4.73 25.07
CA ASP A 296 -17.24 4.00 25.24
C ASP A 296 -17.14 2.50 24.89
N GLY A 297 -15.97 2.02 24.48
CA GLY A 297 -15.73 0.64 24.06
C GLY A 297 -16.32 0.26 22.70
N GLY A 298 -16.83 1.24 21.94
CA GLY A 298 -17.32 1.01 20.58
C GLY A 298 -16.21 0.77 19.56
N GLU A 299 -16.60 0.41 18.33
CA GLU A 299 -15.68 0.29 17.21
C GLU A 299 -15.02 1.64 16.87
N VAL A 300 -13.71 1.65 16.60
CA VAL A 300 -12.91 2.88 16.43
C VAL A 300 -13.54 3.88 15.46
N ALA A 301 -14.09 3.40 14.34
CA ALA A 301 -14.67 4.27 13.31
C ALA A 301 -16.20 4.28 13.25
N ALA A 302 -16.91 3.76 14.25
CA ALA A 302 -18.38 3.80 14.30
C ALA A 302 -18.97 5.22 14.23
#